data_AF-A0A3N5TBL0-F1
#
_entry.id   AF-A0A3N5TBL0-F1
#
_cell.length_a   1.000
_cell.length_b   1.000
_cell.length_c   1.000
_cell.angle_alpha   90.00
_cell.angle_beta   90.00
_cell.angle_gamma   90.00
#
_symmetry.space_group_name_H-M   'P 1'
#
loop_
_entity.id
_entity.type
_entity.pdbx_description
1 polymer ?
#
loop_
_entity_poly.entity_id
_entity_poly.type
_entity_poly.pdbx_seq_one_letter_code
_entity_poly.pdbx_strand_id
1 'polypeptide(L)'
;MQSLTHKALEVLMKRISSCHPSAFGEYEYMGIRIIVKKPTLLLNRERSKRLYESRRARGICVHCGIKVRERNPKTGVFYRYCAIHRRQELDRKKQRRRQRSIRRR
;
A
#
# COMPACT_ATOMS: atom_id res chain seq x y z
N MET A 1 9.94 -19.75 19.81
CA MET A 1 9.49 -18.94 20.95
C MET A 1 10.67 -18.80 21.90
N GLN A 2 11.12 -17.58 22.20
CA GLN A 2 12.33 -17.36 23.00
C GLN A 2 11.96 -17.06 24.46
N SER A 3 12.48 -17.84 25.40
CA SER A 3 12.34 -17.56 26.83
C SER A 3 13.26 -16.39 27.23
N LEU A 4 12.71 -15.44 27.98
CA LEU A 4 13.42 -14.23 28.41
C LEU A 4 13.69 -14.27 29.92
N THR A 5 14.89 -13.81 30.29
CA THR A 5 15.24 -13.43 31.66
C THR A 5 14.85 -11.96 31.90
N HIS A 6 14.81 -11.52 33.17
CA HIS A 6 14.48 -10.13 33.51
C HIS A 6 15.36 -9.11 32.78
N LYS A 7 16.68 -9.34 32.73
CA LYS A 7 17.63 -8.49 31.98
C LYS A 7 17.35 -8.49 30.47
N ALA A 8 16.96 -9.64 29.92
CA ALA A 8 16.62 -9.75 28.50
C ALA A 8 15.32 -8.99 28.16
N LEU A 9 14.36 -8.93 29.10
CA LEU A 9 13.14 -8.15 28.96
C LEU A 9 13.43 -6.64 28.94
N GLU A 10 14.28 -6.13 29.83
CA GLU A 10 14.69 -4.71 29.80
C GLU A 10 15.36 -4.33 28.49
N VAL A 11 16.24 -5.21 27.98
CA VAL A 11 16.89 -5.01 26.68
C VAL A 11 15.86 -5.05 25.55
N LEU A 12 14.88 -5.96 25.61
CA LEU A 12 13.79 -6.01 24.64
C LEU A 12 12.98 -4.69 24.67
N MET A 13 12.64 -4.19 25.85
CA MET A 13 11.92 -2.92 25.99
C MET A 13 12.71 -1.73 25.42
N LYS A 14 14.02 -1.67 25.64
CA LYS A 14 14.91 -0.69 25.00
C LYS A 14 14.95 -0.82 23.48
N ARG A 15 14.92 -2.04 22.95
CA ARG A 15 14.88 -2.31 21.51
C ARG A 15 13.53 -1.95 20.89
N ILE A 16 12.44 -2.13 21.62
CA ILE A 16 11.09 -1.71 21.21
C ILE A 16 11.02 -0.18 21.14
N SER A 17 11.50 0.53 22.17
CA SER A 17 11.51 2.00 22.18
C SER A 17 12.40 2.58 21.07
N SER A 18 13.50 1.90 20.73
CA SER A 18 14.38 2.29 19.62
C SER A 18 13.95 1.75 18.24
N CYS A 19 12.77 1.11 18.12
CA CYS A 19 12.27 0.49 16.88
C CYS A 19 13.28 -0.44 16.17
N HIS A 20 14.10 -1.18 16.93
CA HIS A 20 15.15 -2.02 16.35
C HIS A 20 14.58 -3.24 15.60
N PRO A 21 15.10 -3.63 14.42
CA PRO A 21 14.59 -4.76 13.64
C PRO A 21 14.56 -6.10 14.39
N SER A 22 15.51 -6.31 15.28
CA SER A 22 15.61 -7.54 16.09
C SER A 22 14.66 -7.59 17.29
N ALA A 23 13.84 -6.55 17.51
CA ALA A 23 12.79 -6.54 18.53
C ALA A 23 11.53 -7.30 18.08
N PHE A 24 11.37 -7.52 16.77
CA PHE A 24 10.18 -8.18 16.24
C PHE A 24 10.26 -9.69 16.42
N GLY A 25 9.23 -10.29 17.00
CA GLY A 25 9.22 -11.73 17.28
C GLY A 25 8.25 -12.12 18.39
N GLU A 26 8.36 -13.38 18.78
CA GLU A 26 7.57 -13.98 19.85
C GLU A 26 8.48 -14.41 21.00
N TYR A 27 8.16 -13.91 22.19
CA TYR A 27 8.91 -14.12 23.41
C TYR A 27 8.01 -14.66 24.52
N GLU A 28 8.61 -15.34 25.47
CA GLU A 28 7.95 -15.81 26.70
C GLU A 28 8.72 -15.29 27.91
N TYR A 29 8.02 -14.72 28.87
CA TYR A 29 8.59 -14.21 30.12
C TYR A 29 7.71 -14.64 31.29
N MET A 30 8.23 -15.51 32.17
CA MET A 30 7.49 -16.02 33.34
C MET A 30 6.08 -16.56 33.01
N GLY A 31 5.95 -17.30 31.89
CA GLY A 31 4.67 -17.81 31.39
C GLY A 31 3.80 -16.78 30.64
N ILE A 32 4.25 -15.52 30.53
CA ILE A 32 3.58 -14.47 29.75
C ILE A 32 4.13 -14.47 28.33
N ARG A 33 3.25 -14.58 27.33
CA ARG A 33 3.62 -14.48 25.92
C ARG A 33 3.62 -13.03 25.45
N ILE A 34 4.76 -12.56 24.98
CA ILE A 34 4.97 -11.20 24.45
C ILE A 34 5.16 -11.30 22.93
N ILE A 35 4.28 -10.67 22.17
CA ILE A 35 4.33 -10.65 20.70
C ILE A 35 4.62 -9.24 20.23
N VAL A 36 5.79 -9.03 19.65
CA VAL A 36 6.20 -7.74 19.09
C VAL A 36 6.02 -7.78 17.59
N LYS A 37 4.95 -7.18 17.10
CA LYS A 37 4.65 -7.12 15.66
C LYS A 37 5.34 -5.93 15.01
N LYS A 38 5.82 -6.14 13.78
CA LYS A 38 6.29 -5.05 12.92
C LYS A 38 5.10 -4.13 12.60
N PRO A 39 5.24 -2.79 12.68
CA PRO A 39 4.15 -1.89 12.32
C PRO A 39 3.76 -2.09 10.85
N THR A 40 2.62 -2.72 10.61
CA THR A 40 2.17 -3.16 9.28
C THR A 40 1.64 -2.03 8.39
N LEU A 41 1.60 -0.79 8.89
CA LEU A 41 0.67 0.23 8.38
C LEU A 41 1.30 1.33 7.51
N LEU A 42 2.63 1.45 7.46
CA LEU A 42 3.29 2.38 6.54
C LEU A 42 3.82 1.67 5.28
N LEU A 43 4.39 0.47 5.45
CA LEU A 43 5.06 -0.27 4.38
C LEU A 43 4.18 -0.54 3.15
N ASN A 44 2.92 -0.93 3.35
CA ASN A 44 2.03 -1.27 2.23
C ASN A 44 1.53 -0.04 1.48
N ARG A 45 1.13 1.02 2.20
CA ARG A 45 0.65 2.26 1.57
C ARG A 45 1.79 2.94 0.80
N GLU A 46 2.98 3.00 1.40
CA GLU A 46 4.16 3.54 0.76
C GLU A 46 4.62 2.69 -0.43
N ARG A 47 4.60 1.35 -0.31
CA ARG A 47 4.91 0.45 -1.43
C ARG A 47 3.92 0.64 -2.58
N SER A 48 2.63 0.73 -2.31
CA SER A 48 1.61 0.99 -3.32
C SER A 48 1.79 2.36 -3.96
N LYS A 49 2.15 3.39 -3.17
CA LYS A 49 2.45 4.74 -3.68
C LYS A 49 3.68 4.73 -4.60
N ARG A 50 4.79 4.13 -4.16
CA ARG A 50 6.02 3.99 -4.97
C ARG A 50 5.77 3.21 -6.26
N LEU A 51 5.01 2.13 -6.20
CA LEU A 51 4.62 1.37 -7.39
C LEU A 51 3.78 2.22 -8.35
N TYR A 52 2.82 2.98 -7.83
CA TYR A 52 2.00 3.89 -8.63
C TYR A 52 2.85 4.96 -9.33
N GLU A 53 3.74 5.64 -8.59
CA GLU A 53 4.63 6.68 -9.10
C GLU A 53 5.58 6.12 -10.17
N SER A 54 6.22 4.98 -9.89
CA SER A 54 7.11 4.29 -10.83
C SER A 54 6.38 3.91 -12.13
N ARG A 55 5.17 3.36 -12.04
CA ARG A 55 4.35 3.05 -13.22
C ARG A 55 4.00 4.32 -13.99
N ARG A 56 3.60 5.41 -13.32
CA ARG A 56 3.28 6.68 -13.97
C ARG A 56 4.47 7.28 -14.70
N ALA A 57 5.65 7.29 -14.07
CA ALA A 57 6.89 7.80 -14.65
C ALA A 57 7.30 7.05 -15.93
N ARG A 58 7.14 5.72 -15.93
CA ARG A 58 7.46 4.86 -17.08
C ARG A 58 6.38 4.83 -18.17
N GLY A 59 5.28 5.56 -17.99
CA GLY A 59 4.13 5.50 -18.89
C GLY A 59 3.47 4.11 -18.90
N ILE A 60 3.38 3.46 -17.75
CA ILE A 60 2.78 2.14 -17.57
C ILE A 60 1.38 2.28 -16.97
N CYS A 61 0.43 1.49 -17.48
CA CYS A 61 -0.93 1.43 -16.95
C CYS A 61 -0.91 1.00 -15.48
N VAL A 62 -1.49 1.82 -14.61
CA VAL A 62 -1.49 1.52 -13.17
C VAL A 62 -2.36 0.32 -12.79
N HIS A 63 -3.27 -0.10 -13.68
CA HIS A 63 -4.17 -1.24 -13.46
C HIS A 63 -3.55 -2.57 -13.93
N CYS A 64 -3.14 -2.67 -15.20
CA CYS A 64 -2.68 -3.93 -15.80
C CYS A 64 -1.19 -4.00 -16.13
N GLY A 65 -0.42 -2.93 -15.93
CA GLY A 65 1.02 -2.96 -16.18
C GLY A 65 1.47 -2.87 -17.65
N ILE A 66 0.54 -2.72 -18.60
CA ILE A 66 0.87 -2.55 -20.03
C ILE A 66 1.36 -1.12 -20.31
N LYS A 67 2.35 -0.98 -21.22
CA LYS A 67 2.87 0.33 -21.67
C LYS A 67 1.78 1.16 -22.36
N VAL A 68 1.61 2.38 -21.89
CA VAL A 68 0.68 3.37 -22.43
C VAL A 68 1.37 4.08 -23.60
N ARG A 69 0.77 4.00 -24.78
CA ARG A 69 1.31 4.66 -25.99
C ARG A 69 0.81 6.09 -26.16
N GLU A 70 -0.36 6.39 -25.62
CA GLU A 70 -1.03 7.68 -25.82
C GLU A 70 -0.70 8.68 -24.71
N ARG A 71 -0.59 9.95 -25.10
CA ARG A 71 -0.40 11.09 -24.20
C ARG A 71 -1.66 11.94 -24.13
N ASN A 72 -1.87 12.57 -22.98
CA ASN A 72 -2.91 13.57 -22.83
C ASN A 72 -2.51 14.82 -23.62
N PRO A 73 -3.29 15.23 -24.64
CA PRO A 73 -2.95 16.38 -25.47
C PRO A 73 -2.89 17.69 -24.66
N LYS A 74 -3.62 17.78 -23.54
CA LYS A 74 -3.64 18.99 -22.70
C LYS A 74 -2.41 19.14 -21.82
N THR A 75 -1.73 18.04 -21.48
CA THR A 75 -0.67 18.04 -20.46
C THR A 75 0.63 17.39 -20.95
N GLY A 76 0.67 16.84 -22.15
CA GLY A 76 1.84 16.15 -22.73
C GLY A 76 2.26 14.82 -22.06
N VAL A 77 1.75 14.53 -20.86
CA VAL A 77 2.06 13.30 -20.10
C VAL A 77 1.25 12.08 -20.57
N PHE A 78 1.82 10.88 -20.43
CA PHE A 78 1.10 9.62 -20.67
C PHE A 78 -0.17 9.52 -19.82
N TYR A 79 -1.20 8.89 -20.35
CA TYR A 79 -2.41 8.60 -19.58
C TYR A 79 -2.13 7.66 -18.40
N ARG A 80 -2.98 7.75 -17.36
CA ARG A 80 -2.91 6.89 -16.16
C ARG A 80 -3.18 5.41 -16.49
N TYR A 81 -4.00 5.16 -17.50
CA TYR A 81 -4.47 3.83 -17.90
C TYR A 81 -4.17 3.59 -19.38
N CYS A 82 -4.04 2.32 -19.77
CA CYS A 82 -4.05 1.94 -21.18
C CYS A 82 -5.43 2.20 -21.81
N ALA A 83 -5.52 2.12 -23.14
CA ALA A 83 -6.75 2.43 -23.87
C ALA A 83 -7.97 1.64 -23.38
N ILE A 84 -7.79 0.35 -23.11
CA ILE A 84 -8.83 -0.55 -22.62
C ILE A 84 -9.35 -0.09 -21.24
N HIS A 85 -8.48 0.02 -20.25
CA HIS A 85 -8.87 0.41 -18.89
C HIS A 85 -9.37 1.85 -18.81
N ARG A 86 -8.89 2.73 -19.68
CA ARG A 86 -9.40 4.10 -19.79
C ARG A 86 -10.84 4.10 -20.32
N ARG A 87 -11.17 3.30 -21.34
CA ARG A 87 -12.55 3.15 -21.83
C ARG A 87 -13.46 2.58 -20.74
N GLN A 88 -13.03 1.50 -20.08
CA GLN A 88 -13.78 0.91 -18.98
C GLN A 88 -14.05 1.91 -17.84
N GLU A 89 -13.07 2.74 -17.48
CA GLU A 89 -13.25 3.76 -16.44
C GLU A 89 -14.24 4.85 -16.88
N LEU A 90 -14.21 5.24 -18.16
CA LEU A 90 -15.18 6.19 -18.72
C LEU A 90 -16.60 5.61 -18.72
N ASP A 91 -16.76 4.34 -19.08
CA ASP A 91 -18.05 3.65 -19.08
C ASP A 91 -18.61 3.52 -17.66
N ARG A 92 -17.77 3.12 -16.69
CA ARG A 92 -18.12 3.11 -15.26
C ARG A 92 -18.57 4.48 -14.77
N LYS A 93 -17.87 5.55 -15.19
CA LYS A 93 -18.24 6.93 -14.84
C LYS A 93 -19.59 7.33 -15.45
N LYS A 94 -19.87 6.93 -16.69
CA LYS A 94 -21.15 7.17 -17.38
C LYS A 94 -22.30 6.44 -16.66
N GLN A 95 -22.11 5.18 -16.29
CA GLN A 95 -23.09 4.41 -15.53
C GLN A 95 -23.38 5.04 -14.16
N ARG A 96 -22.35 5.42 -13.40
CA ARG A 96 -22.50 6.12 -12.11
C ARG A 96 -23.30 7.42 -12.24
N ARG A 97 -23.10 8.19 -13.31
CA ARG A 97 -23.89 9.41 -13.58
C ARG A 97 -25.36 9.11 -13.84
N ARG A 98 -25.66 8.09 -14.65
CA ARG A 98 -27.03 7.64 -14.93
C ARG A 98 -27.75 7.16 -13.66
N GLN A 99 -27.08 6.37 -12.83
CA GLN A 99 -27.65 5.93 -11.55
C GLN A 99 -27.97 7.11 -10.62
N ARG A 100 -27.09 8.12 -10.57
CA ARG A 100 -27.33 9.34 -9.78
C ARG A 100 -28.51 10.16 -10.31
N SER A 101 -28.73 10.23 -11.62
CA SER A 101 -29.89 10.94 -12.17
C SER A 101 -31.20 10.20 -11.90
N ILE A 102 -31.18 8.86 -11.88
CA ILE A 102 -32.35 8.05 -11.51
C ILE A 102 -32.70 8.24 -10.04
N ARG A 103 -31.72 8.16 -9.13
CA ARG A 103 -31.94 8.34 -7.68
C ARG A 103 -32.41 9.74 -7.25
N ARG A 104 -32.37 10.72 -8.14
CA ARG A 104 -32.78 12.11 -7.89
C ARG A 104 -34.17 12.43 -8.45
N ARG A 105 -34.81 11.47 -9.13
CA ARG A 105 -36.21 11.52 -9.55
C ARG A 105 -37.02 10.65 -8.61
#